data_AF-A0A6I9MQ81-F1
#
_entry.id   AF-A0A6I9MQ81-F1
#
_cell.length_a   1.000
_cell.length_b   1.000
_cell.length_c   1.000
_cell.angle_alpha   90.00
_cell.angle_beta   90.00
_cell.angle_gamma   90.00
#
_symmetry.space_group_name_H-M   'P 1'
#
loop_
_entity.id
_entity.type
_entity.pdbx_description
1 polymer ?
#
loop_
_entity_poly.entity_id
_entity_poly.type
_entity_poly.pdbx_seq_one_letter_code
_entity_poly.pdbx_strand_id
1 'polypeptide(L)'
;RLLEFNQGKLPFGAAQIGNSFRNEISPRSGLIRVREFTMAEIEHFVDPDEKNHPKFSNVADLDILLFSSKAQTSGQSAQIMRLGDAVEQGVINNSVLGYFIGRIYLYLIKAGLSKDKVRFRQHMENEMAHYACDCWDAESKTSYGWIEIVGCADRACYDLSCHSKATKVPLVAEKLLKEPKVVNVVQFEPNKGAIGTSYKKDAKLVLEFLAGCDECYITDQEKLLTDKGEFSIETQGRTFKVTKDMVSVKRFQKTLHVEEIVPNVIEPSFGIGRIMYSIFEHSFRKREGDEQRTYFSFPATVAPYKCSILPLSQHQEFTPFVQQLCECDANSQIKIQHYEV
;
A
#
# COMPACT_ATOMS: atom_id res chain seq x y z
N ARG A 1 8.76 -12.61 9.27
CA ARG A 1 9.30 -11.51 10.10
C ARG A 1 8.26 -10.43 10.42
N LEU A 2 7.76 -9.61 9.48
CA LEU A 2 6.73 -8.60 9.82
C LEU A 2 5.42 -9.24 10.32
N LEU A 3 4.90 -10.21 9.58
CA LEU A 3 3.72 -10.99 10.01
C LEU A 3 3.95 -11.74 11.33
N GLU A 4 5.16 -12.29 11.51
CA GLU A 4 5.59 -12.99 12.74
C GLU A 4 5.63 -12.05 13.95
N PHE A 5 6.06 -10.79 13.77
CA PHE A 5 5.98 -9.76 14.80
C PHE A 5 4.52 -9.51 15.24
N ASN A 6 3.56 -9.63 14.32
CA ASN A 6 2.13 -9.62 14.62
C ASN A 6 1.55 -11.01 14.96
N GLN A 7 2.41 -11.95 15.40
CA GLN A 7 2.02 -13.30 15.83
C GLN A 7 1.24 -14.09 14.77
N GLY A 8 1.53 -13.88 13.48
CA GLY A 8 0.87 -14.59 12.39
C GLY A 8 -0.51 -14.05 12.01
N LYS A 9 -0.99 -12.96 12.63
CA LYS A 9 -2.37 -12.49 12.46
C LYS A 9 -2.49 -11.38 11.42
N LEU A 10 -3.61 -11.40 10.69
CA LEU A 10 -4.11 -10.30 9.86
C LEU A 10 -5.28 -9.59 10.59
N PRO A 11 -5.54 -8.30 10.29
CA PRO A 11 -4.71 -7.41 9.47
C PRO A 11 -3.49 -6.87 10.25
N PHE A 12 -2.48 -6.40 9.54
CA PHE A 12 -1.38 -5.60 10.12
C PHE A 12 -0.87 -4.56 9.12
N GLY A 13 -0.19 -3.52 9.63
CA GLY A 13 0.43 -2.49 8.80
C GLY A 13 1.94 -2.44 9.00
N ALA A 14 2.69 -2.24 7.92
CA ALA A 14 4.07 -1.82 7.94
C ALA A 14 4.17 -0.41 7.34
N ALA A 15 5.17 0.36 7.74
CA ALA A 15 5.39 1.68 7.16
C ALA A 15 6.88 1.96 7.02
N GLN A 16 7.23 2.72 6.00
CA GLN A 16 8.60 3.18 5.76
C GLN A 16 8.58 4.67 5.41
N ILE A 17 9.52 5.41 5.99
CA ILE A 17 9.80 6.80 5.62
C ILE A 17 11.24 6.86 5.13
N GLY A 18 11.44 7.27 3.89
CA GLY A 18 12.76 7.26 3.27
C GLY A 18 12.78 8.00 1.95
N ASN A 19 13.97 8.14 1.39
CA ASN A 19 14.15 8.76 0.08
C ASN A 19 13.94 7.72 -1.02
N SER A 20 13.23 8.14 -2.06
CA SER A 20 13.01 7.39 -3.29
C SER A 20 13.59 8.17 -4.46
N PHE A 21 14.04 7.44 -5.48
CA PHE A 21 14.73 7.98 -6.63
C PHE A 21 13.96 7.66 -7.91
N ARG A 22 13.77 8.66 -8.77
CA ARG A 22 13.23 8.48 -10.12
C ARG A 22 14.16 9.18 -11.11
N ASN A 23 14.66 8.45 -12.11
CA ASN A 23 15.53 9.02 -13.14
C ASN A 23 14.71 9.82 -14.17
N GLU A 24 14.09 10.90 -13.71
CA GLU A 24 13.22 11.75 -14.51
C GLU A 24 13.98 12.41 -15.67
N ILE A 25 13.41 12.31 -16.86
CA ILE A 25 14.03 12.77 -18.12
C ILE A 25 14.27 14.28 -18.07
N SER A 26 13.23 15.04 -17.69
CA SER A 26 13.29 16.51 -17.56
C SER A 26 12.55 16.95 -16.29
N PRO A 27 13.22 17.03 -15.14
CA PRO A 27 12.61 17.56 -13.91
C PRO A 27 12.24 19.04 -14.12
N ARG A 28 10.99 19.38 -13.82
CA ARG A 28 10.38 20.73 -13.97
C ARG A 28 9.39 20.96 -12.83
N SER A 29 8.90 22.18 -12.67
CA SER A 29 7.87 22.53 -11.67
C SER A 29 8.34 22.41 -10.21
N GLY A 30 9.59 22.76 -9.94
CA GLY A 30 10.16 22.83 -8.59
C GLY A 30 10.06 21.49 -7.85
N LEU A 31 9.45 21.50 -6.66
CA LEU A 31 9.29 20.32 -5.81
C LEU A 31 8.27 19.29 -6.32
N ILE A 32 7.51 19.61 -7.37
CA ILE A 32 6.46 18.71 -7.88
C ILE A 32 7.06 17.51 -8.63
N ARG A 33 8.18 17.72 -9.34
CA ARG A 33 8.81 16.70 -10.17
C ARG A 33 10.34 16.75 -10.03
N VAL A 34 10.84 15.97 -9.08
CA VAL A 34 12.26 15.89 -8.69
C VAL A 34 12.81 14.47 -8.89
N ARG A 35 14.14 14.33 -8.85
CA ARG A 35 14.82 13.03 -9.02
C ARG A 35 15.02 12.26 -7.71
N GLU A 36 15.06 12.97 -6.59
CA GLU A 36 15.12 12.42 -5.24
C GLU A 36 14.03 13.11 -4.41
N PHE A 37 13.25 12.33 -3.68
CA PHE A 37 12.19 12.85 -2.81
C PHE A 37 11.91 11.88 -1.67
N THR A 38 11.51 12.44 -0.53
CA THR A 38 11.09 11.63 0.61
C THR A 38 9.64 11.16 0.42
N MET A 39 9.45 9.86 0.60
CA MET A 39 8.14 9.21 0.64
C MET A 39 7.89 8.70 2.05
N ALA A 40 6.62 8.73 2.46
CA ALA A 40 6.14 7.94 3.57
C ALA A 40 5.13 6.95 3.00
N GLU A 41 5.36 5.66 3.14
CA GLU A 41 4.51 4.61 2.56
C GLU A 41 4.02 3.70 3.68
N ILE A 42 2.77 3.25 3.55
CA ILE A 42 2.15 2.30 4.46
C ILE A 42 1.70 1.10 3.62
N GLU A 43 2.11 -0.09 4.02
CA GLU A 43 1.61 -1.35 3.48
C GLU A 43 0.65 -1.96 4.48
N HIS A 44 -0.66 -1.87 4.22
CA HIS A 44 -1.68 -2.45 5.09
C HIS A 44 -2.16 -3.80 4.55
N PHE A 45 -1.66 -4.87 5.17
CA PHE A 45 -1.99 -6.25 4.82
C PHE A 45 -3.30 -6.67 5.48
N VAL A 46 -4.27 -7.09 4.68
CA VAL A 46 -5.61 -7.48 5.11
C VAL A 46 -6.01 -8.80 4.45
N ASP A 47 -6.84 -9.56 5.14
CA ASP A 47 -7.49 -10.74 4.57
C ASP A 47 -8.39 -10.30 3.39
N PRO A 48 -8.23 -10.87 2.18
CA PRO A 48 -9.06 -10.56 1.02
C PRO A 48 -10.56 -10.66 1.26
N ASP A 49 -11.00 -11.59 2.11
CA ASP A 49 -12.41 -11.85 2.40
C ASP A 49 -12.94 -11.00 3.56
N GLU A 50 -12.07 -10.31 4.30
CA GLU A 50 -12.42 -9.46 5.45
C GLU A 50 -11.93 -8.01 5.27
N LYS A 51 -12.23 -7.39 4.12
CA LYS A 51 -11.93 -5.97 3.85
C LYS A 51 -12.87 -5.01 4.59
N ASN A 52 -12.96 -5.15 5.91
CA ASN A 52 -13.72 -4.29 6.80
C ASN A 52 -12.82 -3.65 7.86
N HIS A 53 -12.78 -2.32 7.93
CA HIS A 53 -11.94 -1.65 8.92
C HIS A 53 -12.72 -1.32 10.20
N PRO A 54 -12.29 -1.84 11.37
CA PRO A 54 -13.05 -1.71 12.62
C PRO A 54 -13.18 -0.26 13.12
N LYS A 55 -12.36 0.66 12.61
CA LYS A 55 -12.37 2.09 12.96
C LYS A 55 -12.94 2.99 11.87
N PHE A 56 -13.60 2.43 10.85
CA PHE A 56 -14.16 3.24 9.76
C PHE A 56 -15.19 4.27 10.27
N SER A 57 -15.97 3.92 11.29
CA SER A 57 -16.94 4.83 11.94
C SER A 57 -16.32 6.14 12.42
N ASN A 58 -15.01 6.16 12.76
CA ASN A 58 -14.32 7.38 13.20
C ASN A 58 -14.15 8.44 12.09
N VAL A 59 -14.34 8.06 10.83
CA VAL A 59 -14.17 8.93 9.66
C VAL A 59 -15.36 8.92 8.70
N ALA A 60 -16.38 8.09 8.97
CA ALA A 60 -17.54 7.95 8.10
C ALA A 60 -18.34 9.25 7.93
N ASP A 61 -18.32 10.14 8.92
CA ASP A 61 -19.05 11.42 8.90
C ASP A 61 -18.29 12.55 8.18
N LEU A 62 -17.12 12.27 7.58
CA LEU A 62 -16.38 13.29 6.85
C LEU A 62 -17.03 13.58 5.50
N ASP A 63 -17.29 14.85 5.22
CA ASP A 63 -17.65 15.33 3.89
C ASP A 63 -16.39 15.61 3.08
N ILE A 64 -16.18 14.81 2.03
CA ILE A 64 -14.97 14.83 1.21
C ILE A 64 -15.34 15.04 -0.27
N LEU A 65 -14.56 15.86 -0.96
CA LEU A 65 -14.70 16.06 -2.40
C LEU A 65 -14.14 14.84 -3.15
N LEU A 66 -15.03 13.99 -3.68
CA LEU A 66 -14.70 12.77 -4.42
C LEU A 66 -14.89 12.98 -5.92
N PHE A 67 -13.95 12.48 -6.72
CA PHE A 67 -13.97 12.50 -8.17
C PHE A 67 -13.85 11.07 -8.72
N SER A 68 -14.99 10.37 -8.75
CA SER A 68 -15.06 8.97 -9.18
C SER A 68 -14.70 8.79 -10.66
N SER A 69 -14.36 7.56 -11.05
CA SER A 69 -14.08 7.21 -12.44
C SER A 69 -15.30 7.46 -13.34
N LYS A 70 -16.51 7.17 -12.84
CA LYS A 70 -17.79 7.46 -13.52
C LYS A 70 -18.01 8.96 -13.75
N ALA A 71 -17.66 9.80 -12.77
CA ALA A 71 -17.77 11.25 -12.92
C ALA A 71 -16.77 11.77 -13.96
N GLN A 72 -15.55 11.23 -13.98
CA GLN A 72 -14.52 11.56 -14.98
C GLN A 72 -14.97 11.23 -16.40
N THR A 73 -15.47 10.01 -16.63
CA THR A 73 -15.87 9.55 -17.98
C THR A 73 -17.14 10.23 -18.49
N SER A 74 -18.04 10.63 -17.59
CA SER A 74 -19.26 11.37 -17.94
C SER A 74 -19.06 12.89 -18.05
N GLY A 75 -17.84 13.39 -17.83
CA GLY A 75 -17.54 14.83 -17.86
C GLY A 75 -18.17 15.63 -16.70
N GLN A 76 -18.60 14.95 -15.64
CA GLN A 76 -19.13 15.59 -14.44
C GLN A 76 -18.00 16.14 -13.56
N SER A 77 -18.33 17.09 -12.70
CA SER A 77 -17.39 17.60 -11.69
C SER A 77 -17.34 16.68 -10.46
N ALA A 78 -16.23 16.75 -9.72
CA ALA A 78 -16.11 16.15 -8.40
C ALA A 78 -17.26 16.60 -7.47
N GLN A 79 -17.75 15.71 -6.63
CA GLN A 79 -18.89 15.94 -5.74
C GLN A 79 -18.47 15.78 -4.28
N ILE A 80 -19.02 16.62 -3.41
CA ILE A 80 -18.87 16.42 -1.97
C ILE A 80 -19.79 15.28 -1.56
N MET A 81 -19.23 14.27 -0.89
CA MET A 81 -19.98 13.13 -0.38
C MET A 81 -19.54 12.85 1.05
N ARG A 82 -20.50 12.44 1.89
CA ARG A 82 -20.18 11.83 3.18
C ARG A 82 -19.48 10.50 2.94
N LEU A 83 -18.38 10.27 3.63
CA LEU A 83 -17.50 9.13 3.38
C LEU A 83 -18.20 7.78 3.64
N GLY A 84 -19.08 7.71 4.65
CA GLY A 84 -19.93 6.56 4.92
C GLY A 84 -20.84 6.22 3.73
N ASP A 85 -21.56 7.23 3.23
CA ASP A 85 -22.47 7.09 2.09
C ASP A 85 -21.72 6.67 0.81
N ALA A 86 -20.50 7.16 0.60
CA ALA A 86 -19.66 6.77 -0.53
C ALA A 86 -19.25 5.29 -0.50
N VAL A 87 -19.02 4.72 0.68
CA VAL A 87 -18.76 3.28 0.85
C VAL A 87 -20.06 2.47 0.70
N GLU A 88 -21.16 2.91 1.32
CA GLU A 88 -22.46 2.23 1.25
C GLU A 88 -23.00 2.15 -0.19
N GLN A 89 -22.82 3.21 -0.98
CA GLN A 89 -23.23 3.27 -2.39
C GLN A 89 -22.24 2.57 -3.35
N GLY A 90 -21.14 2.01 -2.83
CA GLY A 90 -20.11 1.35 -3.63
C GLY A 90 -19.32 2.29 -4.54
N VAL A 91 -19.28 3.59 -4.23
CA VAL A 91 -18.37 4.54 -4.90
C VAL A 91 -16.94 4.23 -4.49
N ILE A 92 -16.72 4.03 -3.19
CA ILE A 92 -15.46 3.51 -2.62
C ILE A 92 -15.69 2.03 -2.30
N ASN A 93 -14.81 1.15 -2.80
CA ASN A 93 -15.04 -0.30 -2.82
C ASN A 93 -15.29 -0.92 -1.42
N ASN A 94 -14.53 -0.51 -0.40
CA ASN A 94 -14.63 -1.09 0.93
C ASN A 94 -14.26 -0.10 2.05
N SER A 95 -14.59 -0.46 3.29
CA SER A 95 -14.36 0.42 4.45
C SER A 95 -12.90 0.52 4.89
N VAL A 96 -12.00 -0.37 4.43
CA VAL A 96 -10.55 -0.21 4.63
C VAL A 96 -10.03 0.94 3.79
N LEU A 97 -10.35 0.96 2.50
CA LEU A 97 -10.00 2.07 1.62
C LEU A 97 -10.64 3.37 2.08
N GLY A 98 -11.94 3.33 2.42
CA GLY A 98 -12.64 4.46 3.02
C GLY A 98 -11.97 4.98 4.29
N TYR A 99 -11.53 4.09 5.20
CA TYR A 99 -10.83 4.50 6.40
C TYR A 99 -9.52 5.23 6.09
N PHE A 100 -8.70 4.71 5.17
CA PHE A 100 -7.46 5.36 4.77
C PHE A 100 -7.70 6.70 4.09
N ILE A 101 -8.68 6.81 3.18
CA ILE A 101 -9.08 8.08 2.55
C ILE A 101 -9.43 9.12 3.64
N GLY A 102 -10.27 8.75 4.61
CA GLY A 102 -10.65 9.65 5.69
C GLY A 102 -9.47 10.08 6.57
N ARG A 103 -8.55 9.15 6.87
CA ARG A 103 -7.33 9.46 7.65
C ARG A 103 -6.34 10.32 6.87
N ILE A 104 -6.18 10.09 5.57
CA ILE A 104 -5.36 10.91 4.67
C ILE A 104 -5.94 12.32 4.64
N TYR A 105 -7.26 12.48 4.45
CA TYR A 105 -7.93 13.78 4.47
C TYR A 105 -7.64 14.53 5.77
N LEU A 106 -7.90 13.90 6.93
CA LEU A 106 -7.65 14.51 8.24
C LEU A 106 -6.19 14.92 8.43
N TYR A 107 -5.25 14.10 7.96
CA TYR A 107 -3.83 14.41 8.00
C TYR A 107 -3.49 15.64 7.15
N LEU A 108 -3.94 15.70 5.90
CA LEU A 108 -3.67 16.81 4.98
C LEU A 108 -4.23 18.13 5.51
N ILE A 109 -5.46 18.13 6.02
CA ILE A 109 -6.07 19.32 6.61
C ILE A 109 -5.32 19.75 7.87
N LYS A 110 -4.96 18.80 8.74
CA LYS A 110 -4.18 19.09 9.95
C LYS A 110 -2.78 19.62 9.63
N ALA A 111 -2.19 19.20 8.52
CA ALA A 111 -0.90 19.70 8.04
C ALA A 111 -0.98 21.11 7.44
N GLY A 112 -2.18 21.61 7.12
CA GLY A 112 -2.41 22.99 6.69
C GLY A 112 -2.89 23.17 5.27
N LEU A 113 -3.32 22.10 4.58
CA LEU A 113 -3.99 22.24 3.28
C LEU A 113 -5.41 22.77 3.47
N SER A 114 -5.84 23.65 2.57
CA SER A 114 -7.22 24.15 2.52
C SER A 114 -8.20 23.09 2.04
N LYS A 115 -9.32 22.91 2.76
CA LYS A 115 -10.34 21.88 2.47
C LYS A 115 -10.94 22.00 1.06
N ASP A 116 -11.13 23.22 0.57
CA ASP A 116 -11.68 23.55 -0.76
C ASP A 116 -10.71 23.26 -1.92
N LYS A 117 -9.45 22.93 -1.60
CA LYS A 117 -8.39 22.65 -2.57
C LYS A 117 -7.84 21.23 -2.47
N VAL A 118 -8.54 20.34 -1.76
CA VAL A 118 -8.20 18.92 -1.68
C VAL A 118 -9.36 18.10 -2.22
N ARG A 119 -9.07 17.14 -3.10
CA ARG A 119 -10.04 16.15 -3.58
C ARG A 119 -9.42 14.76 -3.61
N PHE A 120 -10.24 13.73 -3.69
CA PHE A 120 -9.79 12.37 -3.97
C PHE A 120 -10.29 11.96 -5.35
N ARG A 121 -9.37 11.64 -6.26
CA ARG A 121 -9.68 11.21 -7.63
C ARG A 121 -9.47 9.72 -7.75
N GLN A 122 -10.49 9.00 -8.20
CA GLN A 122 -10.38 7.58 -8.48
C GLN A 122 -9.60 7.35 -9.79
N HIS A 123 -8.76 6.33 -9.85
CA HIS A 123 -8.15 5.91 -11.12
C HIS A 123 -9.23 5.40 -12.09
N MET A 124 -9.06 5.68 -13.38
CA MET A 124 -9.88 5.09 -14.43
C MET A 124 -9.40 3.67 -14.77
N GLU A 125 -10.24 2.85 -15.40
CA GLU A 125 -9.89 1.46 -15.77
C GLU A 125 -8.63 1.35 -16.63
N ASN A 126 -8.36 2.35 -17.48
CA ASN A 126 -7.17 2.42 -18.33
C ASN A 126 -5.91 2.96 -17.61
N GLU A 127 -6.06 3.52 -16.42
CA GLU A 127 -4.97 4.01 -15.56
C GLU A 127 -4.63 3.02 -14.45
N MET A 128 -5.60 2.20 -14.04
CA MET A 128 -5.41 1.16 -13.05
C MET A 128 -4.35 0.17 -13.51
N ALA A 129 -3.42 -0.14 -12.61
CA ALA A 129 -2.57 -1.30 -12.81
C ALA A 129 -3.46 -2.54 -12.95
N HIS A 130 -3.10 -3.46 -13.84
CA HIS A 130 -3.87 -4.68 -14.16
C HIS A 130 -4.20 -5.59 -12.95
N TYR A 131 -3.64 -5.30 -11.78
CA TYR A 131 -3.80 -6.02 -10.53
C TYR A 131 -4.47 -5.20 -9.41
N ALA A 132 -4.67 -3.89 -9.59
CA ALA A 132 -5.31 -3.05 -8.59
C ALA A 132 -6.83 -3.28 -8.60
N CYS A 133 -7.45 -3.33 -7.43
CA CYS A 133 -8.91 -3.48 -7.32
C CYS A 133 -9.66 -2.15 -7.29
N ASP A 134 -9.04 -1.13 -6.70
CA ASP A 134 -9.53 0.25 -6.62
C ASP A 134 -8.33 1.14 -6.25
N CYS A 135 -8.33 2.40 -6.68
CA CYS A 135 -7.24 3.33 -6.35
C CYS A 135 -7.75 4.76 -6.32
N TRP A 136 -7.41 5.49 -5.27
CA TRP A 136 -7.82 6.88 -5.06
C TRP A 136 -6.61 7.75 -4.73
N ASP A 137 -6.37 8.76 -5.56
CA ASP A 137 -5.33 9.76 -5.35
C ASP A 137 -5.91 10.96 -4.60
N ALA A 138 -5.30 11.33 -3.47
CA ALA A 138 -5.50 12.65 -2.90
C ALA A 138 -4.76 13.68 -3.78
N GLU A 139 -5.50 14.61 -4.35
CA GLU A 139 -4.99 15.69 -5.18
C GLU A 139 -5.16 17.05 -4.49
N SER A 140 -4.18 17.92 -4.69
CA SER A 140 -4.22 19.31 -4.22
C SER A 140 -4.28 20.27 -5.40
N LYS A 141 -5.14 21.29 -5.31
CA LYS A 141 -5.25 22.35 -6.32
C LYS A 141 -4.21 23.44 -6.07
N THR A 142 -3.21 23.51 -6.94
CA THR A 142 -2.10 24.46 -6.89
C THR A 142 -2.12 25.39 -8.10
N SER A 143 -1.15 26.31 -8.19
CA SER A 143 -0.89 27.13 -9.38
C SER A 143 -0.54 26.30 -10.61
N TYR A 144 -0.08 25.06 -10.43
CA TYR A 144 0.16 24.08 -11.49
C TYR A 144 -1.07 23.21 -11.83
N GLY A 145 -2.24 23.52 -11.26
CA GLY A 145 -3.45 22.72 -11.38
C GLY A 145 -3.57 21.67 -10.27
N TRP A 146 -4.38 20.65 -10.52
CA TRP A 146 -4.54 19.52 -9.61
C TRP A 146 -3.32 18.60 -9.74
N ILE A 147 -2.63 18.40 -8.62
CA ILE A 147 -1.48 17.50 -8.54
C ILE A 147 -1.75 16.42 -7.50
N GLU A 148 -1.40 15.18 -7.82
CA GLU A 148 -1.42 14.05 -6.89
C GLU A 148 -0.35 14.25 -5.81
N ILE A 149 -0.76 14.13 -4.55
CA ILE A 149 0.11 14.30 -3.38
C ILE A 149 0.14 13.08 -2.46
N VAL A 150 -0.89 12.23 -2.52
CA VAL A 150 -0.94 10.92 -1.86
C VAL A 150 -1.67 9.93 -2.78
N GLY A 151 -1.05 8.82 -3.14
CA GLY A 151 -1.74 7.70 -3.77
C GLY A 151 -2.33 6.77 -2.71
N CYS A 152 -3.53 6.23 -2.91
CA CYS A 152 -4.12 5.23 -2.02
C CYS A 152 -4.65 4.06 -2.86
N ALA A 153 -3.82 3.04 -3.03
CA ALA A 153 -4.09 1.92 -3.93
C ALA A 153 -4.51 0.65 -3.16
N ASP A 154 -5.47 -0.10 -3.69
CA ASP A 154 -5.73 -1.49 -3.33
C ASP A 154 -5.01 -2.38 -4.34
N ARG A 155 -3.78 -2.80 -4.02
CA ARG A 155 -2.88 -3.53 -4.94
C ARG A 155 -3.13 -5.05 -4.93
N ALA A 156 -4.20 -5.49 -4.26
CA ALA A 156 -4.51 -6.88 -4.02
C ALA A 156 -3.26 -7.63 -3.49
N CYS A 157 -2.94 -8.79 -4.06
CA CYS A 157 -1.81 -9.63 -3.63
C CYS A 157 -0.65 -9.65 -4.64
N TYR A 158 -0.57 -8.67 -5.55
CA TYR A 158 0.36 -8.70 -6.69
C TYR A 158 1.82 -8.84 -6.28
N ASP A 159 2.31 -7.92 -5.44
CA ASP A 159 3.73 -7.88 -5.07
C ASP A 159 4.16 -9.15 -4.33
N LEU A 160 3.35 -9.61 -3.37
CA LEU A 160 3.59 -10.86 -2.65
C LEU A 160 3.60 -12.06 -3.59
N SER A 161 2.65 -12.13 -4.53
CA SER A 161 2.56 -13.22 -5.51
C SER A 161 3.75 -13.24 -6.46
N CYS A 162 4.16 -12.08 -6.98
CA CYS A 162 5.30 -11.95 -7.87
C CYS A 162 6.61 -12.33 -7.17
N HIS A 163 6.85 -11.81 -5.96
CA HIS A 163 8.04 -12.16 -5.18
C HIS A 163 8.06 -13.62 -4.74
N SER A 164 6.92 -14.17 -4.32
CA SER A 164 6.79 -15.58 -3.95
C SER A 164 7.14 -16.49 -5.13
N LYS A 165 6.59 -16.22 -6.31
CA LYS A 165 6.88 -16.97 -7.56
C LYS A 165 8.35 -16.87 -7.96
N ALA A 166 8.92 -15.66 -7.93
CA ALA A 166 10.30 -15.43 -8.37
C ALA A 166 11.34 -16.07 -7.42
N THR A 167 11.10 -15.99 -6.11
CA THR A 167 12.05 -16.48 -5.09
C THR A 167 11.79 -17.92 -4.66
N LYS A 168 10.62 -18.48 -5.01
CA LYS A 168 10.12 -19.78 -4.54
C LYS A 168 10.00 -19.84 -3.01
N VAL A 169 9.78 -18.69 -2.36
CA VAL A 169 9.55 -18.58 -0.91
C VAL A 169 8.11 -18.12 -0.69
N PRO A 170 7.27 -18.91 0.01
CA PRO A 170 5.88 -18.55 0.23
C PRO A 170 5.77 -17.30 1.09
N LEU A 171 5.00 -16.32 0.61
CA LEU A 171 4.65 -15.08 1.30
C LEU A 171 3.15 -15.07 1.61
N VAL A 172 2.76 -15.93 2.53
CA VAL A 172 1.35 -16.18 2.92
C VAL A 172 1.16 -15.98 4.43
N ALA A 173 -0.08 -15.75 4.82
CA ALA A 173 -0.54 -15.88 6.20
C ALA A 173 -1.33 -17.19 6.37
N GLU A 174 -1.45 -17.66 7.60
CA GLU A 174 -2.30 -18.79 7.94
C GLU A 174 -3.46 -18.32 8.81
N LYS A 175 -4.67 -18.77 8.48
CA LYS A 175 -5.88 -18.51 9.26
C LYS A 175 -6.45 -19.83 9.76
N LEU A 176 -6.74 -19.90 11.06
CA LEU A 176 -7.43 -21.04 11.65
C LEU A 176 -8.85 -21.12 11.09
N LEU A 177 -9.20 -22.29 10.58
CA LEU A 177 -10.57 -22.57 10.16
C LEU A 177 -11.45 -22.73 11.40
N LYS A 178 -12.66 -22.17 11.37
CA LYS A 178 -13.65 -22.33 12.44
C LYS A 178 -13.99 -23.81 12.66
N GLU A 179 -14.07 -24.57 11.57
CA GLU A 179 -14.29 -26.01 11.57
C GLU A 179 -13.28 -26.66 10.63
N PRO A 180 -12.64 -27.79 11.02
CA PRO A 180 -11.68 -28.47 10.17
C PRO A 180 -12.33 -28.95 8.87
N LYS A 181 -11.69 -28.65 7.74
CA LYS A 181 -12.18 -29.04 6.40
C LYS A 181 -11.51 -30.34 5.97
N VAL A 182 -12.28 -31.39 5.76
CA VAL A 182 -11.79 -32.63 5.15
C VAL A 182 -11.78 -32.47 3.63
N VAL A 183 -10.61 -32.55 3.02
CA VAL A 183 -10.44 -32.53 1.57
C VAL A 183 -9.92 -33.88 1.08
N ASN A 184 -10.52 -34.36 -0.01
CA ASN A 184 -9.98 -35.50 -0.74
C ASN A 184 -8.81 -34.99 -1.58
N VAL A 185 -7.63 -35.57 -1.40
CA VAL A 185 -6.42 -35.20 -2.13
C VAL A 185 -6.05 -36.36 -3.05
N VAL A 186 -5.91 -36.05 -4.34
CA VAL A 186 -5.36 -36.94 -5.37
C VAL A 186 -4.02 -36.37 -5.80
N GLN A 187 -2.94 -37.12 -5.61
CA GLN A 187 -1.59 -36.67 -6.00
C GLN A 187 -0.77 -37.83 -6.54
N PHE A 188 0.21 -37.51 -7.39
CA PHE A 188 1.27 -38.45 -7.72
C PHE A 188 2.16 -38.73 -6.50
N GLU A 189 2.48 -39.99 -6.28
CA GLU A 189 3.48 -40.47 -5.32
C GLU A 189 4.68 -41.00 -6.12
N PRO A 190 5.68 -40.15 -6.40
CA PRO A 190 6.83 -40.50 -7.23
C PRO A 190 7.86 -41.34 -6.47
N ASN A 191 8.32 -42.41 -7.11
CA ASN A 191 9.49 -43.17 -6.69
C ASN A 191 10.77 -42.42 -7.08
N LYS A 192 11.27 -41.60 -6.15
CA LYS A 192 12.47 -40.78 -6.33
C LYS A 192 13.71 -41.59 -6.72
N GLY A 193 13.82 -42.85 -6.26
CA GLY A 193 14.92 -43.74 -6.63
C GLY A 193 14.88 -44.11 -8.11
N ALA A 194 13.75 -44.62 -8.58
CA ALA A 194 13.56 -45.00 -9.99
C ALA A 194 13.73 -43.80 -10.93
N ILE A 195 13.06 -42.67 -10.63
CA ILE A 195 13.19 -41.43 -11.43
C ILE A 195 14.63 -40.91 -11.42
N GLY A 196 15.28 -40.93 -10.27
CA GLY A 196 16.69 -40.51 -10.11
C GLY A 196 17.65 -41.35 -10.93
N THR A 197 17.48 -42.68 -10.94
CA THR A 197 18.31 -43.60 -11.73
C THR A 197 18.11 -43.39 -13.23
N SER A 198 16.86 -43.22 -13.68
CA SER A 198 16.53 -43.07 -15.10
C SER A 198 16.91 -41.71 -15.68
N TYR A 199 16.67 -40.62 -14.93
CA TYR A 199 16.81 -39.26 -15.46
C TYR A 199 17.99 -38.47 -14.90
N LYS A 200 18.67 -38.96 -13.85
CA LYS A 200 19.88 -38.34 -13.27
C LYS A 200 19.68 -36.85 -13.00
N LYS A 201 20.43 -35.98 -13.68
CA LYS A 201 20.36 -34.51 -13.55
C LYS A 201 18.98 -33.94 -13.91
N ASP A 202 18.23 -34.62 -14.76
CA ASP A 202 16.92 -34.18 -15.23
C ASP A 202 15.77 -34.71 -14.35
N ALA A 203 16.06 -35.57 -13.35
CA ALA A 203 15.07 -36.10 -12.42
C ALA A 203 14.32 -34.98 -11.67
N LYS A 204 15.00 -33.86 -11.38
CA LYS A 204 14.40 -32.70 -10.74
C LYS A 204 13.27 -32.10 -11.58
N LEU A 205 13.42 -32.04 -12.90
CA LEU A 205 12.41 -31.50 -13.81
C LEU A 205 11.14 -32.35 -13.82
N VAL A 206 11.31 -33.68 -13.81
CA VAL A 206 10.20 -34.64 -13.74
C VAL A 206 9.46 -34.52 -12.42
N LEU A 207 10.19 -34.45 -11.30
CA LEU A 207 9.59 -34.31 -9.96
C LEU A 207 8.84 -32.98 -9.78
N GLU A 208 9.40 -31.87 -10.27
CA GLU A 208 8.74 -30.56 -10.22
C GLU A 208 7.47 -30.54 -11.08
N PHE A 209 7.48 -31.19 -12.25
CA PHE A 209 6.29 -31.30 -13.09
C PHE A 209 5.18 -32.12 -12.41
N LEU A 210 5.51 -33.32 -11.92
CA LEU A 210 4.53 -34.22 -11.27
C LEU A 210 3.89 -33.59 -10.02
N ALA A 211 4.63 -32.76 -9.29
CA ALA A 211 4.11 -32.05 -8.11
C ALA A 211 3.12 -30.91 -8.47
N GLY A 212 3.13 -30.42 -9.72
CA GLY A 212 2.30 -29.30 -10.17
C GLY A 212 1.03 -29.69 -10.94
N CYS A 213 0.74 -30.99 -11.08
CA CYS A 213 -0.42 -31.47 -11.84
C CYS A 213 -1.73 -31.35 -11.04
N ASP A 214 -2.83 -31.00 -11.73
CA ASP A 214 -4.18 -31.00 -11.16
C ASP A 214 -4.81 -32.40 -11.12
N GLU A 215 -5.89 -32.55 -10.35
CA GLU A 215 -6.60 -33.83 -10.14
C GLU A 215 -7.13 -34.45 -11.44
N CYS A 216 -7.61 -33.62 -12.38
CA CYS A 216 -8.13 -34.10 -13.65
C CYS A 216 -7.02 -34.75 -14.47
N TYR A 217 -5.89 -34.03 -14.60
CA TYR A 217 -4.70 -34.54 -15.27
C TYR A 217 -4.19 -35.82 -14.63
N ILE A 218 -4.05 -35.85 -13.30
CA ILE A 218 -3.56 -37.03 -12.57
C ILE A 218 -4.45 -38.25 -12.84
N THR A 219 -5.77 -38.06 -12.81
CA THR A 219 -6.74 -39.14 -13.04
C THR A 219 -6.67 -39.68 -14.46
N ASP A 220 -6.46 -38.82 -15.45
CA ASP A 220 -6.31 -39.25 -16.84
C ASP A 220 -4.97 -39.96 -17.09
N GLN A 221 -3.88 -39.50 -16.47
CA GLN A 221 -2.59 -40.21 -16.57
C GLN A 221 -2.60 -41.54 -15.82
N GLU A 222 -3.35 -41.68 -14.72
CA GLU A 222 -3.51 -42.96 -14.02
C GLU A 222 -4.15 -44.03 -14.92
N LYS A 223 -5.14 -43.65 -15.74
CA LYS A 223 -5.72 -44.56 -16.75
C LYS A 223 -4.65 -45.03 -17.73
N LEU A 224 -3.83 -44.10 -18.24
CA LEU A 224 -2.73 -44.44 -19.14
C LEU A 224 -1.66 -45.34 -18.49
N LEU A 225 -1.33 -45.10 -17.22
CA LEU A 225 -0.46 -45.99 -16.44
C LEU A 225 -1.05 -47.39 -16.24
N THR A 226 -2.38 -47.50 -16.15
CA THR A 226 -3.07 -48.78 -15.99
C THR A 226 -3.13 -49.55 -17.31
N ASP A 227 -3.48 -48.86 -18.40
CA ASP A 227 -3.72 -49.49 -19.71
C ASP A 227 -2.42 -49.77 -20.48
N LYS A 228 -1.46 -48.83 -20.44
CA LYS A 228 -0.23 -48.87 -21.25
C LYS A 228 1.03 -49.04 -20.40
N GLY A 229 0.94 -48.87 -19.08
CA GLY A 229 2.10 -48.94 -18.16
C GLY A 229 2.93 -47.66 -18.08
N GLU A 230 2.61 -46.64 -18.89
CA GLU A 230 3.44 -45.45 -19.08
C GLU A 230 2.66 -44.27 -19.69
N PHE A 231 3.18 -43.06 -19.49
CA PHE A 231 2.75 -41.84 -20.17
C PHE A 231 3.95 -40.92 -20.42
N SER A 232 3.77 -39.87 -21.23
CA SER A 232 4.80 -38.89 -21.53
C SER A 232 4.42 -37.51 -20.99
N ILE A 233 5.38 -36.82 -20.40
CA ILE A 233 5.25 -35.44 -19.93
C ILE A 233 6.21 -34.55 -20.71
N GLU A 234 5.86 -33.28 -20.87
CA GLU A 234 6.72 -32.28 -21.49
C GLU A 234 6.98 -31.13 -20.51
N THR A 235 8.26 -30.85 -20.24
CA THR A 235 8.66 -29.75 -19.36
C THR A 235 9.99 -29.16 -19.82
N GLN A 236 10.09 -27.83 -19.83
CA GLN A 236 11.25 -27.06 -20.32
C GLN A 236 11.73 -27.50 -21.73
N GLY A 237 10.78 -27.80 -22.63
CA GLY A 237 11.06 -28.20 -24.03
C GLY A 237 11.66 -29.60 -24.18
N ARG A 238 11.52 -30.46 -23.17
CA ARG A 238 11.96 -31.86 -23.20
C ARG A 238 10.82 -32.79 -22.84
N THR A 239 10.78 -33.94 -23.50
CA THR A 239 9.81 -35.00 -23.25
C THR A 239 10.43 -36.08 -22.35
N PHE A 240 9.71 -36.45 -21.29
CA PHE A 240 10.10 -37.50 -20.35
C PHE A 240 9.02 -38.57 -20.30
N LYS A 241 9.43 -39.83 -20.16
CA LYS A 241 8.55 -40.99 -20.15
C LYS A 241 8.39 -41.53 -18.73
N VAL A 242 7.20 -41.43 -18.16
CA VAL A 242 6.93 -41.82 -16.78
C VAL A 242 6.24 -43.18 -16.78
N THR A 243 6.85 -44.17 -16.12
CA THR A 243 6.34 -45.54 -16.03
C THR A 243 5.70 -45.81 -14.66
N LYS A 244 4.97 -46.93 -14.56
CA LYS A 244 4.32 -47.39 -13.32
C LYS A 244 5.29 -47.62 -12.15
N ASP A 245 6.53 -47.95 -12.44
CA ASP A 245 7.62 -48.15 -11.46
C ASP A 245 8.18 -46.82 -10.93
N MET A 246 7.98 -45.73 -11.69
CA MET A 246 8.43 -44.39 -11.37
C MET A 246 7.39 -43.58 -10.59
N VAL A 247 6.10 -43.82 -10.80
CA VAL A 247 5.04 -43.06 -10.14
C VAL A 247 3.81 -43.93 -9.88
N SER A 248 3.21 -43.70 -8.71
CA SER A 248 1.88 -44.22 -8.37
C SER A 248 0.94 -43.07 -8.06
N VAL A 249 -0.37 -43.31 -8.05
CA VAL A 249 -1.35 -42.30 -7.65
C VAL A 249 -1.86 -42.63 -6.26
N LYS A 250 -1.86 -41.63 -5.38
CA LYS A 250 -2.31 -41.75 -4.01
C LYS A 250 -3.56 -40.90 -3.80
N ARG A 251 -4.60 -41.53 -3.25
CA ARG A 251 -5.84 -40.88 -2.83
C ARG A 251 -5.97 -41.00 -1.32
N PHE A 252 -6.11 -39.88 -0.64
CA PHE A 252 -6.29 -39.85 0.81
C PHE A 252 -7.09 -38.64 1.24
N GLN A 253 -7.67 -38.72 2.43
CA GLN A 253 -8.33 -37.59 3.06
C GLN A 253 -7.32 -36.83 3.92
N LYS A 254 -7.26 -35.52 3.73
CA LYS A 254 -6.48 -34.62 4.58
C LYS A 254 -7.45 -33.70 5.31
N THR A 255 -7.33 -33.66 6.63
CA THR A 255 -8.04 -32.67 7.44
C THR A 255 -7.19 -31.41 7.50
N LEU A 256 -7.73 -30.30 7.03
CA LEU A 256 -7.12 -28.99 7.10
C LEU A 256 -7.69 -28.25 8.31
N HIS A 257 -6.80 -27.81 9.20
CA HIS A 257 -7.14 -26.97 10.35
C HIS A 257 -6.88 -25.48 10.08
N VAL A 258 -6.07 -25.19 9.07
CA VAL A 258 -5.72 -23.83 8.65
C VAL A 258 -5.92 -23.69 7.15
N GLU A 259 -6.23 -22.48 6.73
CA GLU A 259 -6.17 -22.05 5.34
C GLU A 259 -4.99 -21.09 5.13
N GLU A 260 -4.29 -21.25 4.02
CA GLU A 260 -3.28 -20.30 3.58
C GLU A 260 -3.96 -19.15 2.84
N ILE A 261 -3.60 -17.93 3.22
CA ILE A 261 -4.15 -16.70 2.66
C ILE A 261 -3.01 -15.88 2.10
N VAL A 262 -3.16 -15.43 0.85
CA VAL A 262 -2.30 -14.39 0.31
C VAL A 262 -2.92 -13.04 0.66
N PRO A 263 -2.33 -12.23 1.56
CA PRO A 263 -2.94 -10.98 1.99
C PRO A 263 -3.12 -10.02 0.81
N ASN A 264 -4.24 -9.30 0.82
CA ASN A 264 -4.39 -8.10 0.01
C ASN A 264 -3.69 -6.92 0.69
N VAL A 265 -3.25 -5.94 -0.10
CA VAL A 265 -2.46 -4.80 0.39
C VAL A 265 -3.13 -3.49 0.00
N ILE A 266 -3.45 -2.67 1.00
CA ILE A 266 -3.83 -1.26 0.80
C ILE A 266 -2.60 -0.39 1.05
N GLU A 267 -2.23 0.40 0.06
CA GLU A 267 -1.01 1.21 0.04
C GLU A 267 -1.32 2.71 -0.03
N PRO A 268 -1.34 3.42 1.11
CA PRO A 268 -1.17 4.87 1.17
C PRO A 268 0.29 5.29 0.96
N SER A 269 0.58 5.98 -0.15
CA SER A 269 1.91 6.47 -0.51
C SER A 269 1.94 8.00 -0.56
N PHE A 270 2.70 8.62 0.36
CA PHE A 270 2.69 10.07 0.59
C PHE A 270 3.94 10.74 -0.01
N GLY A 271 3.74 11.64 -0.97
CA GLY A 271 4.81 12.45 -1.54
C GLY A 271 5.10 13.68 -0.68
N ILE A 272 5.99 13.56 0.32
CA ILE A 272 6.24 14.61 1.34
C ILE A 272 6.63 15.95 0.71
N GLY A 273 7.46 15.95 -0.34
CA GLY A 273 7.85 17.16 -1.06
C GLY A 273 6.68 17.89 -1.71
N ARG A 274 5.74 17.14 -2.32
CA ARG A 274 4.54 17.72 -2.94
C ARG A 274 3.56 18.23 -1.89
N ILE A 275 3.35 17.47 -0.82
CA ILE A 275 2.51 17.89 0.31
C ILE A 275 3.01 19.22 0.89
N MET A 276 4.32 19.32 1.13
CA MET A 276 4.96 20.54 1.64
C MET A 276 4.79 21.72 0.67
N TYR A 277 4.98 21.49 -0.63
CA TYR A 277 4.76 22.51 -1.66
C TYR A 277 3.31 23.01 -1.68
N SER A 278 2.33 22.10 -1.60
CA SER A 278 0.92 22.45 -1.51
C SER A 278 0.61 23.27 -0.25
N ILE A 279 1.20 22.93 0.89
CA ILE A 279 1.07 23.73 2.12
C ILE A 279 1.62 25.14 1.91
N PHE A 280 2.78 25.29 1.26
CA PHE A 280 3.33 26.62 0.96
C PHE A 280 2.35 27.46 0.15
N GLU A 281 1.85 26.96 -0.97
CA GLU A 281 0.88 27.72 -1.76
C GLU A 281 -0.42 28.03 -1.00
N HIS A 282 -0.93 27.07 -0.23
CA HIS A 282 -2.19 27.23 0.49
C HIS A 282 -2.08 28.19 1.68
N SER A 283 -0.88 28.36 2.24
CA SER A 283 -0.63 29.19 3.42
C SER A 283 0.08 30.52 3.12
N PHE A 284 0.61 30.73 1.91
CA PHE A 284 1.26 31.99 1.55
C PHE A 284 0.26 33.16 1.51
N ARG A 285 0.61 34.27 2.16
CA ARG A 285 -0.22 35.49 2.25
C ARG A 285 0.65 36.74 2.11
N LYS A 286 0.04 37.82 1.64
CA LYS A 286 0.56 39.19 1.72
C LYS A 286 -0.18 39.95 2.81
N ARG A 287 0.49 40.87 3.51
CA ARG A 287 -0.18 41.79 4.44
C ARG A 287 -0.91 42.87 3.66
N GLU A 288 -2.07 43.28 4.16
CA GLU A 288 -2.81 44.40 3.62
C GLU A 288 -2.00 45.69 3.83
N GLY A 289 -1.89 46.52 2.77
CA GLY A 289 -1.16 47.79 2.82
C GLY A 289 0.37 47.70 2.65
N ASP A 290 0.95 46.50 2.63
CA ASP A 290 2.39 46.31 2.40
C ASP A 290 2.66 45.01 1.64
N GLU A 291 2.85 45.12 0.33
CA GLU A 291 3.10 43.97 -0.54
C GLU A 291 4.46 43.30 -0.29
N GLN A 292 5.41 43.98 0.35
CA GLN A 292 6.72 43.42 0.68
C GLN A 292 6.64 42.49 1.90
N ARG A 293 5.63 42.68 2.76
CA ARG A 293 5.42 41.86 3.96
C ARG A 293 4.60 40.61 3.64
N THR A 294 5.30 39.54 3.34
CA THR A 294 4.73 38.20 3.10
C THR A 294 4.85 37.31 4.35
N TYR A 295 3.94 36.35 4.50
CA TYR A 295 4.00 35.36 5.58
C TYR A 295 3.31 34.06 5.19
N PHE A 296 3.63 32.98 5.91
CA PHE A 296 2.91 31.71 5.82
C PHE A 296 1.99 31.53 7.03
N SER A 297 0.73 31.21 6.78
CA SER A 297 -0.25 30.86 7.81
C SER A 297 -0.19 29.37 8.18
N PHE A 298 0.98 28.88 8.59
CA PHE A 298 1.14 27.47 8.98
C PHE A 298 0.34 27.15 10.25
N PRO A 299 -0.31 25.97 10.33
CA PRO A 299 -0.86 25.48 11.59
C PRO A 299 0.26 25.37 12.65
N ALA A 300 -0.07 25.72 13.90
CA ALA A 300 0.90 25.71 15.00
C ALA A 300 1.62 24.35 15.15
N THR A 301 0.94 23.24 14.87
CA THR A 301 1.49 21.88 14.93
C THR A 301 2.66 21.67 13.97
N VAL A 302 2.67 22.33 12.80
CA VAL A 302 3.69 22.14 11.75
C VAL A 302 4.59 23.37 11.53
N ALA A 303 4.26 24.51 12.15
CA ALA A 303 5.09 25.71 12.05
C ALA A 303 6.56 25.43 12.42
N PRO A 304 7.57 25.88 11.65
CA PRO A 304 8.98 25.57 11.90
C PRO A 304 9.45 25.97 13.30
N TYR A 305 8.96 27.11 13.77
CA TYR A 305 9.15 27.65 15.11
C TYR A 305 7.78 28.01 15.67
N LYS A 306 7.60 27.78 16.97
CA LYS A 306 6.30 27.97 17.64
C LYS A 306 6.18 29.35 18.26
N CYS A 307 7.31 29.93 18.65
CA CYS A 307 7.42 31.25 19.23
C CYS A 307 8.69 31.94 18.69
N SER A 308 8.63 33.27 18.64
CA SER A 308 9.77 34.15 18.38
C SER A 308 9.85 35.15 19.53
N ILE A 309 11.00 35.18 20.22
CA ILE A 309 11.24 36.12 21.32
C ILE A 309 12.05 37.28 20.76
N LEU A 310 11.45 38.47 20.76
CA LEU A 310 12.02 39.67 20.14
C LEU A 310 12.01 40.80 21.17
N PRO A 311 13.19 41.31 21.59
CA PRO A 311 13.24 42.53 22.38
C PRO A 311 12.78 43.71 21.52
N LEU A 312 12.21 44.74 22.16
CA LEU A 312 11.74 45.93 21.44
C LEU A 312 12.90 46.72 20.82
N SER A 313 14.07 46.71 21.48
CA SER A 313 15.31 47.34 21.00
C SER A 313 16.54 46.63 21.57
N GLN A 314 17.73 47.09 21.17
CA GLN A 314 19.01 46.56 21.65
C GLN A 314 19.41 47.05 23.07
N HIS A 315 18.50 47.69 23.82
CA HIS A 315 18.81 48.11 25.19
C HIS A 315 19.07 46.89 26.10
N GLN A 316 20.19 46.93 26.84
CA GLN A 316 20.63 45.82 27.69
C GLN A 316 19.64 45.46 28.80
N GLU A 317 18.74 46.37 29.15
CA GLU A 317 17.67 46.13 30.13
C GLU A 317 16.73 44.99 29.71
N PHE A 318 16.59 44.71 28.40
CA PHE A 318 15.77 43.61 27.91
C PHE A 318 16.46 42.24 27.98
N THR A 319 17.80 42.21 28.01
CA THR A 319 18.59 40.97 27.92
C THR A 319 18.25 39.96 29.03
N PRO A 320 18.14 40.34 30.33
CA PRO A 320 17.80 39.38 31.37
C PRO A 320 16.44 38.72 31.17
N PHE A 321 15.44 39.47 30.67
CA PHE A 321 14.10 38.93 30.41
C PHE A 321 14.08 37.97 29.22
N VAL A 322 14.80 38.32 28.14
CA VAL A 322 14.96 37.43 26.99
C VAL A 322 15.62 36.13 27.42
N GLN A 323 16.72 36.19 28.17
CA GLN A 323 17.43 35.01 28.68
C GLN A 323 16.53 34.15 29.58
N GLN A 324 15.81 34.78 30.52
CA GLN A 324 14.89 34.06 31.40
C GLN A 324 13.80 33.31 30.63
N LEU A 325 13.19 33.93 29.62
CA LEU A 325 12.17 33.29 28.79
C LEU A 325 12.74 32.13 27.98
N CYS A 326 13.95 32.28 27.43
CA CYS A 326 14.64 31.20 26.71
C CYS A 326 14.91 29.99 27.62
N GLU A 327 15.32 30.22 28.88
CA GLU A 327 15.62 29.15 29.84
C GLU A 327 14.38 28.43 30.35
N CYS A 328 13.29 29.18 30.63
CA CYS A 328 12.01 28.59 31.02
C CYS A 328 11.49 27.62 29.94
N ASP A 329 11.67 27.97 28.66
CA ASP A 329 11.11 27.22 27.55
C ASP A 329 11.99 26.06 27.07
N ALA A 330 13.30 26.06 27.35
CA ALA A 330 14.16 24.90 27.09
C ALA A 330 13.63 23.62 27.78
N ASN A 331 12.92 23.77 28.90
CA ASN A 331 12.29 22.68 29.64
C ASN A 331 10.93 22.24 29.06
N SER A 332 10.37 22.98 28.09
CA SER A 332 9.01 22.79 27.56
C SER A 332 8.91 22.02 26.24
N GLN A 333 10.03 21.60 25.64
CA GLN A 333 10.12 20.98 24.30
C GLN A 333 9.58 21.85 23.14
N ILE A 334 9.39 23.16 23.35
CA ILE A 334 8.94 24.11 22.32
C ILE A 334 10.15 24.60 21.50
N LYS A 335 10.09 24.49 20.17
CA LYS A 335 11.15 25.00 19.28
C LYS A 335 10.98 26.50 19.03
N ILE A 336 11.94 27.30 19.50
CA ILE A 336 11.93 28.77 19.42
C ILE A 336 13.02 29.25 18.44
N GLN A 337 12.75 30.35 17.76
CA GLN A 337 13.76 31.07 16.99
C GLN A 337 14.23 32.30 17.77
N HIS A 338 15.55 32.42 17.93
CA HIS A 338 16.18 33.61 18.50
C HIS A 338 16.76 34.46 17.38
N TYR A 339 16.55 35.76 17.47
CA TYR A 339 17.28 36.74 16.70
C TYR A 339 18.13 37.52 17.71
N GLU A 340 19.44 37.24 17.74
CA GLU A 340 20.39 38.19 18.30
C GLU A 340 20.41 39.37 17.33
N VAL A 341 19.95 40.54 17.79
CA VAL A 341 19.93 41.79 17.00
C VAL A 341 21.14 42.62 17.35
#